data_AF-A0A9Q3U7T5-F1
#
_entry.id   AF-A0A9Q3U7T5-F1
#
_cell.length_a   1.000
_cell.length_b   1.000
_cell.length_c   1.000
_cell.angle_alpha   90.00
_cell.angle_beta   90.00
_cell.angle_gamma   90.00
#
_symmetry.space_group_name_H-M   'P 1'
#
loop_
_entity.id
_entity.type
_entity.pdbx_description
1 polymer ?
#
loop_
_entity_poly.entity_id
_entity_poly.type
_entity_poly.pdbx_seq_one_letter_code
_entity_poly.pdbx_strand_id
1 'polypeptide(L)'
;MLKKTFIALAVSGATMSGTAIAEANLPDMFTAPAAQSENIKREITEAERKALDAAILNATADNLPVGNEVLKTGKMPVVDQQGRLTQIAQNFEDKNGTAITSTPAVSQSKGVEVAEGDEISPYPKFNSAVNTTPPAQTVNQALESQNMLLDKAMEIYTPEVKLTLAPGEPTSITVGLAQPNKISFNFEELDVRTTNTTMPLIIEGGDLYVTPTSLDEPVGILVGESGVPESQVNILLLPAPVPQIIGEVHVKMSAQMRNKRKAIHEKAEKERLAAEAELKEVEKALERGDSKLHKGNDPYVSRIVDLLVEVAKEDIPKGFSLNLNVAESDKYPCDTSKLIVHHETVMQLESNKEIIDIVKVTNDINGYRSIEDEYCIKPGVLAAATYKKSHLAPGESTEVYVLRDKNFKQKFLQEQSRKRPSVSH
;
A
#
# COMPACT_ATOMS: atom_id res chain seq x y z
N MET A 1 12.35 35.13 63.30
CA MET A 1 11.41 34.30 62.53
C MET A 1 12.23 33.40 61.59
N LEU A 2 11.92 32.09 61.65
CA LEU A 2 12.22 30.92 60.78
C LEU A 2 13.10 31.13 59.52
N LYS A 3 13.95 30.22 59.02
CA LYS A 3 14.33 28.80 59.28
C LYS A 3 15.60 28.52 58.43
N LYS A 4 16.43 27.57 58.89
CA LYS A 4 17.62 27.00 58.20
C LYS A 4 17.26 26.20 56.93
N THR A 5 18.25 25.90 56.08
CA THR A 5 18.67 24.58 55.46
C THR A 5 19.43 24.86 54.13
N PHE A 6 20.76 24.73 53.98
CA PHE A 6 21.66 23.55 53.77
C PHE A 6 21.40 22.67 52.54
N ILE A 7 22.27 22.72 51.51
CA ILE A 7 22.72 21.61 50.62
C ILE A 7 24.13 22.03 50.08
N ALA A 8 25.29 21.55 50.53
CA ALA A 8 25.92 20.22 50.49
C ALA A 8 26.40 19.77 49.09
N LEU A 9 27.67 20.08 48.82
CA LEU A 9 28.53 19.55 47.75
C LEU A 9 29.08 18.18 48.20
N ALA A 10 29.14 17.19 47.30
CA ALA A 10 29.96 16.00 47.48
C ALA A 10 30.52 15.52 46.13
N VAL A 11 31.85 15.44 46.09
CA VAL A 11 32.71 14.88 45.05
C VAL A 11 33.24 13.54 45.55
N SER A 12 33.23 12.51 44.70
CA SER A 12 34.05 11.29 44.79
C SER A 12 33.77 10.49 43.52
N GLY A 13 34.71 10.04 42.68
CA GLY A 13 36.12 9.74 42.86
C GLY A 13 36.31 8.22 42.82
N ALA A 14 36.62 7.65 41.64
CA ALA A 14 37.20 6.31 41.51
C ALA A 14 38.00 6.18 40.21
N THR A 15 39.30 6.03 40.37
CA THR A 15 40.32 5.68 39.38
C THR A 15 40.46 4.16 39.27
N MET A 16 40.79 3.60 38.09
CA MET A 16 41.96 2.72 37.88
C MET A 16 42.12 2.30 36.39
N SER A 17 43.15 2.88 35.78
CA SER A 17 44.21 2.27 34.94
C SER A 17 43.95 1.03 34.07
N GLY A 18 44.15 1.21 32.75
CA GLY A 18 44.50 0.19 31.75
C GLY A 18 45.15 0.87 30.53
N THR A 19 46.25 0.31 30.04
CA THR A 19 47.30 0.91 29.21
C THR A 19 46.95 1.21 27.74
N ALA A 20 47.64 2.21 27.18
CA ALA A 20 47.55 2.74 25.82
C ALA A 20 48.15 1.84 24.73
N ILE A 21 47.55 1.84 23.53
CA ILE A 21 48.23 2.03 22.23
C ILE A 21 47.26 2.78 21.29
N ALA A 22 47.76 3.81 20.62
CA ALA A 22 47.05 4.66 19.68
C ALA A 22 46.96 4.03 18.28
N GLU A 23 45.81 4.14 17.63
CA GLU A 23 45.65 4.10 16.18
C GLU A 23 44.46 4.98 15.78
N ALA A 24 44.50 5.43 14.52
CA ALA A 24 44.02 6.72 14.07
C ALA A 24 42.50 6.85 13.86
N ASN A 25 42.05 8.11 13.92
CA ASN A 25 40.72 8.62 13.63
C ASN A 25 40.02 8.02 12.40
N LEU A 26 38.86 7.41 12.63
CA LEU A 26 37.70 7.37 11.73
C LEU A 26 36.43 7.51 12.59
N PRO A 27 35.49 8.42 12.30
CA PRO A 27 34.25 8.53 13.07
C PRO A 27 33.35 7.32 12.82
N ASP A 28 32.99 6.69 13.93
CA ASP A 28 32.12 5.53 14.09
C ASP A 28 30.64 5.90 13.79
N MET A 29 30.30 6.00 12.51
CA MET A 29 28.92 6.19 12.03
C MET A 29 28.25 4.89 11.58
N PHE A 30 28.92 3.74 11.72
CA PHE A 30 28.44 2.48 11.13
C PHE A 30 28.24 1.33 12.13
N THR A 31 28.36 1.56 13.45
CA THR A 31 28.03 0.52 14.44
C THR A 31 27.02 0.97 15.51
N ALA A 32 25.77 1.21 15.07
CA ALA A 32 24.51 0.97 15.79
C ALA A 32 24.14 1.95 16.96
N PRO A 33 22.83 2.22 17.23
CA PRO A 33 21.74 1.26 17.09
C PRO A 33 20.65 1.65 16.07
N ALA A 34 20.37 0.70 15.19
CA ALA A 34 19.06 0.49 14.58
C ALA A 34 18.05 0.09 15.67
N ALA A 35 17.56 1.07 16.44
CA ALA A 35 16.56 0.84 17.49
C ALA A 35 15.37 1.82 17.46
N GLN A 36 15.16 2.59 16.39
CA GLN A 36 14.05 3.56 16.33
C GLN A 36 13.28 3.65 15.00
N SER A 37 13.27 2.61 14.15
CA SER A 37 12.53 2.65 12.88
C SER A 37 11.28 1.75 12.81
N GLU A 38 10.71 1.30 13.93
CA GLU A 38 9.58 0.36 13.91
C GLU A 38 8.17 0.97 13.79
N ASN A 39 7.99 2.28 13.54
CA ASN A 39 6.65 2.88 13.56
C ASN A 39 6.27 3.75 12.36
N ILE A 40 6.42 3.24 11.12
CA ILE A 40 5.68 3.79 9.97
C ILE A 40 5.21 2.66 9.04
N LYS A 41 4.18 1.92 9.48
CA LYS A 41 3.26 1.18 8.60
C LYS A 41 1.86 1.30 9.20
N ARG A 42 1.16 2.40 8.89
CA ARG A 42 -0.27 2.51 9.19
C ARG A 42 -1.04 1.65 8.19
N GLU A 43 -1.83 0.72 8.70
CA GLU A 43 -2.71 -0.11 7.88
C GLU A 43 -3.86 0.76 7.32
N ILE A 44 -4.14 0.59 6.03
CA ILE A 44 -5.22 1.30 5.32
C ILE A 44 -6.54 0.73 5.83
N THR A 45 -7.44 1.60 6.27
CA THR A 45 -8.75 1.20 6.76
C THR A 45 -9.62 0.68 5.63
N GLU A 46 -10.58 -0.18 5.95
CA GLU A 46 -11.45 -0.78 4.95
C GLU A 46 -12.37 0.23 4.26
N ALA A 47 -12.74 1.30 4.96
CA ALA A 47 -13.45 2.43 4.38
C ALA A 47 -12.60 3.15 3.33
N GLU A 48 -11.29 3.31 3.57
CA GLU A 48 -10.34 3.85 2.59
C GLU A 48 -10.16 2.91 1.40
N ARG A 49 -10.14 1.58 1.63
CA ARG A 49 -10.13 0.57 0.55
C ARG A 49 -11.40 0.61 -0.31
N LYS A 50 -12.57 0.64 0.31
CA LYS A 50 -13.87 0.66 -0.38
C LYS A 50 -14.10 1.96 -1.15
N ALA A 51 -13.65 3.09 -0.58
CA ALA A 51 -13.65 4.38 -1.27
C ALA A 51 -12.68 4.37 -2.45
N LEU A 52 -11.51 3.73 -2.31
CA LEU A 52 -10.53 3.57 -3.36
C LEU A 52 -11.07 2.68 -4.51
N ASP A 53 -11.68 1.55 -4.19
CA ASP A 53 -12.26 0.63 -5.19
C ASP A 53 -13.45 1.23 -5.94
N ALA A 54 -14.32 1.97 -5.24
CA ALA A 54 -15.41 2.70 -5.87
C ALA A 54 -14.91 3.84 -6.77
N ALA A 55 -13.85 4.54 -6.35
CA ALA A 55 -13.21 5.57 -7.16
C ALA A 55 -12.53 4.97 -8.41
N ILE A 56 -11.89 3.80 -8.27
CA ILE A 56 -11.29 3.07 -9.40
C ILE A 56 -12.37 2.66 -10.39
N LEU A 57 -13.44 1.99 -9.95
CA LEU A 57 -14.52 1.50 -10.82
C LEU A 57 -15.26 2.62 -11.57
N ASN A 58 -15.44 3.77 -10.92
CA ASN A 58 -16.08 4.94 -11.54
C ASN A 58 -15.16 5.62 -12.56
N ALA A 59 -13.85 5.66 -12.30
CA ALA A 59 -12.87 6.26 -13.21
C ALA A 59 -12.59 5.42 -14.48
N THR A 60 -12.87 4.11 -14.44
CA THR A 60 -12.55 3.18 -15.54
C THR A 60 -13.76 2.71 -16.34
N ALA A 61 -14.98 3.15 -15.98
CA ALA A 61 -16.25 2.68 -16.52
C ALA A 61 -16.34 2.68 -18.07
N ASP A 62 -15.79 3.70 -18.71
CA ASP A 62 -15.94 3.90 -20.17
C ASP A 62 -14.74 3.39 -20.98
N ASN A 63 -13.58 3.18 -20.35
CA ASN A 63 -12.31 2.93 -21.06
C ASN A 63 -11.76 1.51 -20.89
N LEU A 64 -12.17 0.78 -19.84
CA LEU A 64 -11.67 -0.57 -19.54
C LEU A 64 -12.81 -1.49 -19.10
N PRO A 65 -13.80 -1.76 -19.98
CA PRO A 65 -14.97 -2.57 -19.63
C PRO A 65 -14.58 -3.98 -19.16
N VAL A 66 -13.55 -4.57 -19.78
CA VAL A 66 -13.03 -5.91 -19.41
C VAL A 66 -12.29 -5.87 -18.07
N GLY A 67 -11.51 -4.83 -17.78
CA GLY A 67 -10.85 -4.67 -16.48
C GLY A 67 -11.84 -4.45 -15.34
N ASN A 68 -12.94 -3.75 -15.61
CA ASN A 68 -14.02 -3.54 -14.66
C ASN A 68 -14.86 -4.80 -14.43
N GLU A 69 -15.02 -5.65 -15.43
CA GLU A 69 -15.60 -6.98 -15.20
C GLU A 69 -14.68 -7.85 -14.35
N VAL A 70 -13.36 -7.79 -14.51
CA VAL A 70 -12.41 -8.53 -13.65
C VAL A 70 -12.45 -8.02 -12.21
N LEU A 71 -12.57 -6.70 -11.99
CA LEU A 71 -12.73 -6.11 -10.65
C LEU A 71 -14.10 -6.43 -10.02
N LYS A 72 -15.16 -6.53 -10.82
CA LYS A 72 -16.52 -6.87 -10.35
C LYS A 72 -16.73 -8.37 -10.13
N THR A 73 -16.06 -9.23 -10.91
CA THR A 73 -16.32 -10.68 -10.93
C THR A 73 -15.14 -11.52 -10.43
N GLY A 74 -13.97 -10.92 -10.22
CA GLY A 74 -12.75 -11.59 -9.76
C GLY A 74 -12.15 -12.61 -10.75
N LYS A 75 -12.73 -12.76 -11.95
CA LYS A 75 -12.31 -13.77 -12.94
C LYS A 75 -11.56 -13.11 -14.09
N MET A 76 -10.29 -13.45 -14.25
CA MET A 76 -9.54 -13.06 -15.46
C MET A 76 -10.08 -13.79 -16.69
N PRO A 77 -10.30 -13.12 -17.83
CA PRO A 77 -10.71 -13.77 -19.04
C PRO A 77 -9.59 -14.68 -19.56
N VAL A 78 -9.91 -15.95 -19.83
CA VAL A 78 -9.00 -16.90 -20.47
C VAL A 78 -8.99 -16.56 -21.96
N VAL A 79 -8.03 -15.76 -22.38
CA VAL A 79 -7.80 -15.46 -23.80
C VAL A 79 -6.42 -16.02 -24.14
N ASP A 80 -6.38 -16.96 -25.09
CA ASP A 80 -5.13 -17.45 -25.66
C ASP A 80 -4.36 -16.31 -26.36
N GLN A 81 -3.07 -16.53 -26.62
CA GLN A 81 -2.22 -15.49 -27.23
C GLN A 81 -2.72 -15.04 -28.61
N GLN A 82 -3.49 -15.88 -29.32
CA GLN A 82 -4.06 -15.57 -30.63
C GLN A 82 -5.31 -14.67 -30.52
N GLY A 83 -6.13 -14.84 -29.49
CA GLY A 83 -7.25 -13.95 -29.16
C GLY A 83 -6.80 -12.56 -28.71
N ARG A 84 -5.66 -12.46 -28.01
CA ARG A 84 -5.05 -11.16 -27.67
C ARG A 84 -4.59 -10.41 -28.92
N LEU A 85 -3.99 -11.10 -29.89
CA LEU A 85 -3.52 -10.49 -31.13
C LEU A 85 -4.67 -10.06 -32.06
N THR A 86 -5.79 -10.78 -32.08
CA THR A 86 -6.98 -10.38 -32.86
C THR A 86 -7.74 -9.21 -32.24
N GLN A 87 -7.79 -9.07 -30.91
CA GLN A 87 -8.36 -7.89 -30.26
C GLN A 87 -7.48 -6.64 -30.41
N ILE A 88 -6.15 -6.81 -30.39
CA ILE A 88 -5.21 -5.71 -30.68
C ILE A 88 -5.36 -5.28 -32.15
N ALA A 89 -5.52 -6.22 -33.09
CA ALA A 89 -5.73 -5.92 -34.50
C ALA A 89 -7.08 -5.22 -34.79
N GLN A 90 -8.15 -5.55 -34.05
CA GLN A 90 -9.46 -4.89 -34.19
C GLN A 90 -9.49 -3.45 -33.65
N ASN A 91 -8.56 -3.10 -32.75
CA ASN A 91 -8.43 -1.73 -32.23
C ASN A 91 -7.46 -0.86 -33.05
N PHE A 92 -6.86 -1.42 -34.11
CA PHE A 92 -6.11 -0.69 -35.14
C PHE A 92 -6.89 -0.71 -36.46
N GLU A 93 -8.07 -0.09 -36.48
CA GLU A 93 -8.61 0.49 -37.72
C GLU A 93 -8.25 1.98 -37.75
N ASP A 94 -7.21 2.27 -38.52
CA ASP A 94 -6.71 3.62 -38.76
C ASP A 94 -7.67 4.44 -39.65
N LYS A 95 -7.58 5.76 -39.47
CA LYS A 95 -8.11 6.81 -40.35
C LYS A 95 -7.45 6.78 -41.76
N ASN A 96 -7.62 5.70 -42.50
CA ASN A 96 -7.56 5.67 -43.96
C ASN A 96 -7.96 4.26 -44.44
N GLY A 97 -9.19 4.15 -44.95
CA GLY A 97 -9.76 2.88 -45.36
C GLY A 97 -8.92 2.17 -46.43
N THR A 98 -8.52 0.94 -46.15
CA THR A 98 -8.40 -0.13 -47.15
C THR A 98 -8.51 -1.48 -46.44
N ALA A 99 -9.52 -2.27 -46.81
CA ALA A 99 -9.81 -3.58 -46.22
C ALA A 99 -8.83 -4.66 -46.70
N ILE A 100 -8.39 -5.53 -45.79
CA ILE A 100 -7.74 -6.80 -46.15
C ILE A 100 -8.57 -7.94 -45.56
N THR A 101 -9.29 -8.63 -46.44
CA THR A 101 -10.12 -9.79 -46.13
C THR A 101 -9.27 -11.06 -46.15
N SER A 102 -9.29 -11.86 -45.08
CA SER A 102 -8.96 -13.28 -45.18
C SER A 102 -9.71 -14.11 -44.13
N THR A 103 -10.77 -14.79 -44.57
CA THR A 103 -11.30 -16.05 -43.99
C THR A 103 -10.57 -17.26 -44.61
N PRO A 104 -10.77 -18.55 -44.21
CA PRO A 104 -11.57 -19.15 -43.13
C PRO A 104 -10.84 -20.29 -42.34
N ALA A 105 -11.48 -20.89 -41.32
CA ALA A 105 -11.87 -22.33 -41.29
C ALA A 105 -12.19 -22.86 -39.88
N VAL A 106 -13.40 -23.41 -39.74
CA VAL A 106 -13.90 -24.25 -38.64
C VAL A 106 -13.44 -25.69 -38.88
N SER A 107 -13.05 -26.42 -37.82
CA SER A 107 -13.25 -27.88 -37.79
C SER A 107 -13.22 -28.45 -36.37
N GLN A 108 -14.32 -29.12 -36.02
CA GLN A 108 -14.45 -30.07 -34.93
C GLN A 108 -13.79 -31.39 -35.33
N SER A 109 -13.26 -32.17 -34.39
CA SER A 109 -13.44 -33.63 -34.42
C SER A 109 -13.10 -34.30 -33.09
N LYS A 110 -13.80 -35.43 -32.89
CA LYS A 110 -13.90 -36.29 -31.74
C LYS A 110 -13.33 -37.65 -32.15
N GLY A 111 -12.44 -38.23 -31.34
CA GLY A 111 -12.06 -39.65 -31.30
C GLY A 111 -11.22 -40.21 -32.46
N VAL A 112 -10.24 -41.07 -32.13
CA VAL A 112 -9.96 -42.38 -32.77
C VAL A 112 -8.81 -43.09 -32.02
N GLU A 113 -8.98 -44.39 -31.85
CA GLU A 113 -8.08 -45.39 -31.25
C GLU A 113 -6.84 -45.72 -32.11
N VAL A 114 -5.94 -46.45 -31.45
CA VAL A 114 -4.54 -46.81 -31.74
C VAL A 114 -4.36 -47.80 -32.91
N ALA A 115 -3.28 -47.67 -33.70
CA ALA A 115 -2.38 -48.78 -34.10
C ALA A 115 -1.11 -48.32 -34.87
N GLU A 116 0.02 -48.88 -34.43
CA GLU A 116 1.26 -49.29 -35.14
C GLU A 116 2.01 -48.34 -36.11
N GLY A 117 3.30 -48.14 -35.81
CA GLY A 117 4.34 -47.96 -36.83
C GLY A 117 5.26 -46.75 -36.67
N ASP A 118 6.48 -47.03 -36.18
CA ASP A 118 7.75 -46.31 -36.37
C ASP A 118 7.99 -44.89 -35.80
N GLU A 119 9.01 -44.85 -34.93
CA GLU A 119 9.70 -43.69 -34.40
C GLU A 119 10.42 -42.88 -35.48
N ILE A 120 10.42 -41.54 -35.35
CA ILE A 120 11.65 -40.74 -35.32
C ILE A 120 11.42 -39.55 -34.37
N SER A 121 12.02 -39.56 -33.17
CA SER A 121 12.09 -38.39 -32.29
C SER A 121 13.50 -37.81 -32.31
N PRO A 122 13.69 -36.50 -32.57
CA PRO A 122 15.02 -35.89 -32.69
C PRO A 122 15.65 -35.48 -31.35
N TYR A 123 15.18 -35.98 -30.20
CA TYR A 123 15.71 -35.62 -28.88
C TYR A 123 16.18 -36.86 -28.09
N PRO A 124 17.34 -36.77 -27.40
CA PRO A 124 17.84 -37.89 -26.59
C PRO A 124 16.97 -38.07 -25.33
N LYS A 125 16.43 -39.29 -25.16
CA LYS A 125 15.70 -39.71 -23.95
C LYS A 125 16.73 -39.96 -22.82
N PHE A 126 16.67 -39.17 -21.76
CA PHE A 126 17.36 -39.49 -20.49
C PHE A 126 16.53 -40.48 -19.69
N ASN A 127 17.10 -41.66 -19.42
CA ASN A 127 16.50 -42.67 -18.55
C ASN A 127 16.42 -42.15 -17.10
N SER A 128 15.20 -42.03 -16.58
CA SER A 128 14.97 -41.97 -15.13
C SER A 128 14.61 -43.38 -14.65
N ALA A 129 15.58 -44.06 -14.06
CA ALA A 129 15.30 -45.15 -13.14
C ALA A 129 15.10 -44.56 -11.74
N VAL A 130 14.00 -44.92 -11.09
CA VAL A 130 13.90 -45.43 -9.70
C VAL A 130 12.41 -45.41 -9.32
N ASN A 131 11.83 -46.60 -9.31
CA ASN A 131 10.60 -46.92 -8.60
C ASN A 131 10.88 -46.83 -7.09
N THR A 132 10.20 -45.94 -6.39
CA THR A 132 9.85 -46.12 -4.98
C THR A 132 8.39 -45.76 -4.80
N THR A 133 7.53 -46.76 -4.93
CA THR A 133 6.14 -46.75 -4.48
C THR A 133 6.11 -46.59 -2.97
N PRO A 134 5.42 -45.57 -2.39
CA PRO A 134 5.04 -45.61 -0.99
C PRO A 134 4.03 -46.76 -0.76
N PRO A 135 4.03 -47.43 0.40
CA PRO A 135 3.12 -48.54 0.67
C PRO A 135 1.66 -48.08 0.64
N ALA A 136 0.80 -48.87 -0.02
CA ALA A 136 -0.63 -48.62 -0.27
C ALA A 136 -1.53 -48.52 0.99
N GLN A 137 -0.97 -48.55 2.20
CA GLN A 137 -1.74 -48.47 3.44
C GLN A 137 -2.02 -47.02 3.88
N THR A 138 -1.20 -46.04 3.50
CA THR A 138 -1.40 -44.63 3.84
C THR A 138 -2.38 -43.90 2.91
N VAL A 139 -2.58 -44.39 1.68
CA VAL A 139 -3.49 -43.75 0.70
C VAL A 139 -4.96 -44.01 1.04
N ASN A 140 -5.30 -45.20 1.52
CA ASN A 140 -6.68 -45.54 1.89
C ASN A 140 -7.16 -44.82 3.16
N GLN A 141 -6.27 -44.64 4.15
CA GLN A 141 -6.61 -43.92 5.39
C GLN A 141 -6.82 -42.41 5.17
N ALA A 142 -6.05 -41.79 4.27
CA ALA A 142 -6.22 -40.38 3.90
C ALA A 142 -7.55 -40.17 3.16
N LEU A 143 -7.87 -41.04 2.19
CA LEU A 143 -9.12 -40.95 1.41
C LEU A 143 -10.37 -41.20 2.27
N GLU A 144 -10.32 -42.14 3.21
CA GLU A 144 -11.41 -42.37 4.17
C GLU A 144 -11.62 -41.17 5.10
N SER A 145 -10.55 -40.56 5.60
CA SER A 145 -10.65 -39.37 6.46
C SER A 145 -11.21 -38.15 5.74
N GLN A 146 -10.88 -37.97 4.45
CA GLN A 146 -11.42 -36.91 3.60
C GLN A 146 -12.94 -37.07 3.39
N ASN A 147 -13.39 -38.31 3.11
CA ASN A 147 -14.81 -38.60 2.96
C ASN A 147 -15.59 -38.30 4.24
N MET A 148 -15.06 -38.63 5.42
CA MET A 148 -15.73 -38.37 6.71
C MET A 148 -15.88 -36.86 7.02
N LEU A 149 -14.88 -36.04 6.70
CA LEU A 149 -14.94 -34.58 6.91
C LEU A 149 -15.98 -33.94 5.99
N LEU A 150 -16.00 -34.36 4.72
CA LEU A 150 -16.97 -33.90 3.73
C LEU A 150 -18.39 -34.32 4.10
N ASP A 151 -18.59 -35.59 4.49
CA ASP A 151 -19.89 -36.10 4.92
C ASP A 151 -20.43 -35.31 6.12
N LYS A 152 -19.58 -35.02 7.11
CA LYS A 152 -19.93 -34.19 8.26
C LYS A 152 -20.26 -32.76 7.85
N ALA A 153 -19.51 -32.18 6.92
CA ALA A 153 -19.77 -30.83 6.41
C ALA A 153 -21.12 -30.76 5.70
N MET A 154 -21.48 -31.79 4.92
CA MET A 154 -22.77 -31.89 4.25
C MET A 154 -23.93 -32.12 5.23
N GLU A 155 -23.71 -32.87 6.33
CA GLU A 155 -24.71 -33.10 7.37
C GLU A 155 -25.11 -31.81 8.11
N ILE A 156 -24.13 -30.97 8.44
CA ILE A 156 -24.37 -29.73 9.21
C ILE A 156 -24.64 -28.50 8.32
N TYR A 157 -24.63 -28.67 6.99
CA TYR A 157 -24.78 -27.55 6.07
C TYR A 157 -26.18 -26.93 6.18
N THR A 158 -26.23 -25.61 6.34
CA THR A 158 -27.45 -24.82 6.23
C THR A 158 -27.09 -23.47 5.60
N PRO A 159 -27.85 -22.98 4.58
CA PRO A 159 -27.55 -21.70 3.93
C PRO A 159 -27.64 -20.48 4.88
N GLU A 160 -28.64 -20.49 5.77
CA GLU A 160 -28.82 -19.50 6.83
C GLU A 160 -28.41 -20.09 8.18
N VAL A 161 -27.20 -19.78 8.63
CA VAL A 161 -26.67 -20.28 9.90
C VAL A 161 -27.07 -19.30 10.99
N LYS A 162 -28.00 -19.66 11.89
CA LYS A 162 -28.37 -18.84 13.06
C LYS A 162 -27.94 -19.55 14.33
N LEU A 163 -26.86 -19.05 14.94
CA LEU A 163 -26.23 -19.70 16.09
C LEU A 163 -26.20 -18.74 17.29
N THR A 164 -26.37 -19.30 18.48
CA THR A 164 -26.20 -18.54 19.72
C THR A 164 -25.20 -19.25 20.62
N LEU A 165 -24.01 -18.68 20.75
CA LEU A 165 -22.86 -19.30 21.41
C LEU A 165 -22.56 -18.63 22.75
N ALA A 166 -22.08 -19.40 23.72
CA ALA A 166 -21.40 -18.86 24.89
C ALA A 166 -19.91 -18.59 24.55
N PRO A 167 -19.26 -17.61 25.19
CA PRO A 167 -17.82 -17.42 25.05
C PRO A 167 -17.05 -18.71 25.41
N GLY A 168 -16.03 -19.04 24.62
CA GLY A 168 -15.25 -20.26 24.74
C GLY A 168 -15.90 -21.54 24.19
N GLU A 169 -17.14 -21.47 23.70
CA GLU A 169 -17.83 -22.62 23.10
C GLU A 169 -17.28 -22.91 21.69
N PRO A 170 -16.76 -24.12 21.42
CA PRO A 170 -16.32 -24.49 20.09
C PRO A 170 -17.53 -24.86 19.21
N THR A 171 -17.57 -24.38 17.97
CA THR A 171 -18.64 -24.70 17.02
C THR A 171 -18.09 -24.92 15.63
N SER A 172 -18.73 -25.78 14.84
CA SER A 172 -18.37 -26.01 13.45
C SER A 172 -19.42 -25.41 12.52
N ILE A 173 -18.97 -24.75 11.45
CA ILE A 173 -19.84 -24.15 10.43
C ILE A 173 -19.36 -24.63 9.07
N THR A 174 -20.26 -25.19 8.27
CA THR A 174 -19.95 -25.50 6.87
C THR A 174 -19.94 -24.22 6.04
N VAL A 175 -18.90 -24.05 5.25
CA VAL A 175 -18.69 -22.90 4.36
C VAL A 175 -18.49 -23.39 2.94
N GLY A 176 -18.98 -22.61 1.98
CA GLY A 176 -18.81 -22.95 0.58
C GLY A 176 -17.38 -22.71 0.10
N LEU A 177 -16.86 -23.65 -0.68
CA LEU A 177 -15.51 -23.62 -1.24
C LEU A 177 -15.36 -22.55 -2.33
N ALA A 178 -14.19 -21.89 -2.38
CA ALA A 178 -13.77 -20.96 -3.43
C ALA A 178 -14.72 -19.78 -3.69
N GLN A 179 -15.53 -19.41 -2.69
CA GLN A 179 -16.46 -18.29 -2.73
C GLN A 179 -16.54 -17.60 -1.36
N PRO A 180 -16.88 -16.30 -1.31
CA PRO A 180 -16.96 -15.56 -0.06
C PRO A 180 -18.17 -16.00 0.75
N ASN A 181 -17.93 -16.41 1.99
CA ASN A 181 -18.96 -16.74 2.97
C ASN A 181 -19.01 -15.60 3.98
N LYS A 182 -20.22 -15.13 4.31
CA LYS A 182 -20.41 -14.04 5.28
C LYS A 182 -20.82 -14.63 6.63
N ILE A 183 -20.15 -14.23 7.70
CA ILE A 183 -20.52 -14.57 9.08
C ILE A 183 -20.60 -13.26 9.89
N SER A 184 -21.80 -12.93 10.33
CA SER A 184 -22.11 -11.69 11.06
C SER A 184 -22.13 -11.97 12.55
N PHE A 185 -21.46 -11.15 13.35
CA PHE A 185 -21.40 -11.27 14.80
C PHE A 185 -22.09 -10.08 15.48
N ASN A 186 -22.49 -10.25 16.74
CA ASN A 186 -23.04 -9.18 17.58
C ASN A 186 -21.96 -8.31 18.26
N PHE A 187 -20.82 -8.15 17.59
CA PHE A 187 -19.68 -7.35 18.01
C PHE A 187 -19.62 -6.03 17.24
N GLU A 188 -19.09 -4.98 17.85
CA GLU A 188 -18.90 -3.68 17.18
C GLU A 188 -17.60 -3.69 16.36
N GLU A 189 -16.53 -4.28 16.91
CA GLU A 189 -15.25 -4.47 16.25
C GLU A 189 -14.72 -5.89 16.49
N LEU A 190 -14.38 -6.60 15.42
CA LEU A 190 -13.90 -7.98 15.46
C LEU A 190 -12.37 -8.07 15.65
N ASP A 191 -11.94 -8.86 16.62
CA ASP A 191 -10.57 -9.42 16.71
C ASP A 191 -10.61 -10.88 16.23
N VAL A 192 -9.96 -11.16 15.11
CA VAL A 192 -9.97 -12.48 14.44
C VAL A 192 -8.56 -13.05 14.40
N ARG A 193 -8.40 -14.28 14.88
CA ARG A 193 -7.13 -15.01 14.85
C ARG A 193 -7.32 -16.36 14.19
N THR A 194 -6.48 -16.64 13.21
CA THR A 194 -6.46 -17.89 12.45
C THR A 194 -5.02 -18.36 12.25
N THR A 195 -4.82 -19.67 12.17
CA THR A 195 -3.53 -20.26 11.79
C THR A 195 -3.36 -20.34 10.28
N ASN A 196 -4.42 -20.17 9.50
CA ASN A 196 -4.37 -20.20 8.05
C ASN A 196 -4.04 -18.81 7.51
N THR A 197 -2.83 -18.64 6.97
CA THR A 197 -2.33 -17.37 6.42
C THR A 197 -2.54 -17.23 4.91
N THR A 198 -3.05 -18.27 4.24
CA THR A 198 -3.19 -18.33 2.77
C THR A 198 -4.59 -18.00 2.29
N MET A 199 -5.59 -18.12 3.17
CA MET A 199 -6.99 -17.87 2.89
C MET A 199 -7.33 -16.38 2.93
N PRO A 200 -8.01 -15.84 1.90
CA PRO A 200 -8.56 -14.48 1.96
C PRO A 200 -9.55 -14.32 3.10
N LEU A 201 -9.27 -13.36 3.97
CA LEU A 201 -10.07 -12.99 5.12
C LEU A 201 -10.24 -11.47 5.14
N ILE A 202 -11.49 -11.00 5.20
CA ILE A 202 -11.86 -9.58 5.21
C ILE A 202 -12.79 -9.36 6.41
N ILE A 203 -12.57 -8.27 7.15
CA ILE A 203 -13.24 -7.97 8.41
C ILE A 203 -13.89 -6.58 8.28
N GLU A 204 -15.21 -6.52 8.12
CA GLU A 204 -15.98 -5.27 8.09
C GLU A 204 -16.76 -5.07 9.40
N GLY A 205 -16.16 -4.38 10.37
CA GLY A 205 -16.79 -4.11 11.66
C GLY A 205 -17.14 -5.39 12.41
N GLY A 206 -18.43 -5.74 12.46
CA GLY A 206 -18.98 -6.96 13.05
C GLY A 206 -19.12 -8.14 12.08
N ASP A 207 -18.73 -7.98 10.80
CA ASP A 207 -18.88 -8.99 9.75
C ASP A 207 -17.53 -9.59 9.33
N LEU A 208 -17.49 -10.92 9.21
CA LEU A 208 -16.34 -11.69 8.73
C LEU A 208 -16.66 -12.29 7.36
N TYR A 209 -15.82 -12.00 6.37
CA TYR A 209 -15.88 -12.59 5.04
C TYR A 209 -14.72 -13.55 4.85
N VAL A 210 -15.05 -14.80 4.54
CA VAL A 210 -14.07 -15.88 4.46
C VAL A 210 -14.20 -16.66 3.15
N THR A 211 -13.09 -16.84 2.46
CA THR A 211 -13.05 -17.56 1.16
C THR A 211 -12.10 -18.75 1.24
N PRO A 212 -12.57 -19.93 1.70
CA PRO A 212 -11.73 -21.13 1.75
C PRO A 212 -11.25 -21.54 0.36
N THR A 213 -9.97 -21.89 0.24
CA THR A 213 -9.32 -22.24 -1.04
C THR A 213 -9.17 -23.76 -1.25
N SER A 214 -9.18 -24.53 -0.17
CA SER A 214 -8.94 -25.98 -0.17
C SER A 214 -10.10 -26.72 0.47
N LEU A 215 -10.52 -27.86 -0.11
CA LEU A 215 -11.59 -28.70 0.46
C LEU A 215 -11.12 -29.46 1.71
N ASP A 216 -9.86 -29.88 1.72
CA ASP A 216 -9.30 -30.78 2.73
C ASP A 216 -8.74 -30.05 3.96
N GLU A 217 -8.89 -28.72 4.02
CA GLU A 217 -8.29 -27.89 5.07
C GLU A 217 -9.37 -27.16 5.88
N PRO A 218 -9.83 -27.75 7.00
CA PRO A 218 -10.64 -27.04 7.97
C PRO A 218 -9.94 -25.81 8.52
N VAL A 219 -10.64 -24.69 8.62
CA VAL A 219 -10.06 -23.43 9.10
C VAL A 219 -10.57 -23.11 10.48
N GLY A 220 -9.68 -23.17 11.48
CA GLY A 220 -9.98 -22.74 12.84
C GLY A 220 -9.84 -21.22 12.97
N ILE A 221 -10.92 -20.57 13.39
CA ILE A 221 -10.97 -19.13 13.61
C ILE A 221 -11.40 -18.85 15.04
N LEU A 222 -10.57 -18.10 15.75
CA LEU A 222 -10.90 -17.51 17.05
C LEU A 222 -11.40 -16.09 16.80
N VAL A 223 -12.66 -15.82 17.13
CA VAL A 223 -13.30 -14.52 16.89
C VAL A 223 -13.80 -13.94 18.19
N GLY A 224 -13.50 -12.67 18.47
CA GLY A 224 -14.03 -11.96 19.64
C GLY A 224 -14.20 -10.47 19.39
N GLU A 225 -14.62 -9.73 20.41
CA GLU A 225 -14.68 -8.26 20.36
C GLU A 225 -13.28 -7.70 20.65
N SER A 226 -12.86 -6.72 19.87
CA SER A 226 -11.60 -6.00 20.07
C SER A 226 -11.50 -5.44 21.50
N GLY A 227 -10.41 -5.75 22.20
CA GLY A 227 -10.18 -5.33 23.58
C GLY A 227 -10.98 -6.09 24.67
N VAL A 228 -11.85 -7.04 24.30
CA VAL A 228 -12.58 -7.91 25.23
C VAL A 228 -12.30 -9.40 24.92
N PRO A 229 -11.12 -9.92 25.28
CA PRO A 229 -10.73 -11.30 24.96
C PRO A 229 -11.65 -12.35 25.60
N GLU A 230 -12.33 -12.00 26.70
CA GLU A 230 -13.30 -12.88 27.37
C GLU A 230 -14.53 -13.21 26.51
N SER A 231 -14.78 -12.47 25.42
CA SER A 231 -15.91 -12.71 24.52
C SER A 231 -15.57 -13.63 23.34
N GLN A 232 -14.35 -14.16 23.27
CA GLN A 232 -13.89 -14.97 22.15
C GLN A 232 -14.65 -16.30 22.03
N VAL A 233 -14.94 -16.69 20.79
CA VAL A 233 -15.53 -17.98 20.40
C VAL A 233 -14.63 -18.69 19.39
N ASN A 234 -14.59 -20.01 19.45
CA ASN A 234 -13.79 -20.82 18.53
C ASN A 234 -14.69 -21.44 17.47
N ILE A 235 -14.49 -21.06 16.21
CA ILE A 235 -15.29 -21.51 15.09
C ILE A 235 -14.39 -22.31 14.15
N LEU A 236 -14.76 -23.56 13.91
CA LEU A 236 -14.15 -24.41 12.90
C LEU A 236 -14.95 -24.32 11.60
N LEU A 237 -14.37 -23.72 10.58
CA LEU A 237 -14.96 -23.69 9.25
C LEU A 237 -14.64 -24.98 8.50
N LEU A 238 -15.67 -25.64 7.99
CA LEU A 238 -15.55 -26.84 7.18
C LEU A 238 -15.87 -26.51 5.72
N PRO A 239 -14.87 -26.45 4.84
CA PRO A 239 -15.10 -26.23 3.41
C PRO A 239 -15.87 -27.39 2.79
N ALA A 240 -16.89 -27.08 1.98
CA ALA A 240 -17.65 -28.06 1.21
C ALA A 240 -18.05 -27.50 -0.16
N PRO A 241 -18.32 -28.36 -1.18
CA PRO A 241 -18.81 -27.94 -2.49
C PRO A 241 -20.29 -27.54 -2.44
N VAL A 242 -20.62 -26.59 -1.56
CA VAL A 242 -21.95 -26.08 -1.29
C VAL A 242 -22.03 -24.59 -1.67
N PRO A 243 -23.24 -24.02 -1.86
CA PRO A 243 -23.43 -22.58 -2.02
C PRO A 243 -22.92 -21.74 -0.84
N GLN A 244 -22.80 -20.43 -1.08
CA GLN A 244 -22.28 -19.49 -0.08
C GLN A 244 -23.24 -19.41 1.10
N ILE A 245 -22.70 -19.32 2.31
CA ILE A 245 -23.52 -19.16 3.51
C ILE A 245 -23.60 -17.69 3.94
N ILE A 246 -24.72 -17.36 4.58
CA ILE A 246 -24.86 -16.16 5.39
C ILE A 246 -25.16 -16.62 6.81
N GLY A 247 -24.14 -16.50 7.67
CA GLY A 247 -24.24 -16.82 9.08
C GLY A 247 -24.50 -15.58 9.94
N GLU A 248 -25.26 -15.78 11.00
CA GLU A 248 -25.45 -14.87 12.11
C GLU A 248 -25.09 -15.62 13.40
N VAL A 249 -24.03 -15.17 14.06
CA VAL A 249 -23.49 -15.77 15.29
C VAL A 249 -23.68 -14.78 16.42
N HIS A 250 -24.62 -15.09 17.31
CA HIS A 250 -24.88 -14.29 18.49
C HIS A 250 -24.10 -14.81 19.69
N VAL A 251 -23.10 -14.06 20.15
CA VAL A 251 -22.31 -14.42 21.33
C VAL A 251 -22.96 -13.85 22.60
N LYS A 252 -23.26 -14.71 23.56
CA LYS A 252 -23.87 -14.36 24.86
C LYS A 252 -22.86 -13.63 25.76
N MET A 253 -22.73 -12.32 25.58
CA MET A 253 -21.86 -11.48 26.42
C MET A 253 -22.48 -11.23 27.81
N SER A 254 -21.65 -11.32 28.86
CA SER A 254 -22.05 -10.96 30.22
C SER A 254 -22.21 -9.44 30.37
N ALA A 255 -22.89 -9.00 31.43
CA ALA A 255 -23.02 -7.57 31.71
C ALA A 255 -21.66 -6.87 31.91
N GLN A 256 -20.70 -7.55 32.52
CA GLN A 256 -19.33 -7.02 32.71
C GLN A 256 -18.63 -6.83 31.37
N MET A 257 -18.71 -7.82 30.46
CA MET A 257 -18.13 -7.71 29.12
C MET A 257 -18.75 -6.56 28.32
N ARG A 258 -20.08 -6.40 28.35
CA ARG A 258 -20.76 -5.29 27.66
C ARG A 258 -20.35 -3.91 28.19
N ASN A 259 -20.18 -3.79 29.51
CA ASN A 259 -19.70 -2.55 30.11
C ASN A 259 -18.25 -2.26 29.73
N LYS A 260 -17.39 -3.29 29.69
CA LYS A 260 -15.99 -3.16 29.26
C LYS A 260 -15.89 -2.74 27.79
N ARG A 261 -16.68 -3.38 26.91
CA ARG A 261 -16.81 -2.99 25.50
C ARG A 261 -17.18 -1.51 25.38
N LYS A 262 -18.27 -1.10 26.03
CA LYS A 262 -18.75 0.29 25.99
C LYS A 262 -17.66 1.28 26.42
N ALA A 263 -16.94 1.00 27.50
CA ALA A 263 -15.87 1.88 27.99
C ALA A 263 -14.68 1.99 27.01
N ILE A 264 -14.36 0.91 26.29
CA ILE A 264 -13.31 0.91 25.26
C ILE A 264 -13.73 1.75 24.06
N HIS A 265 -14.94 1.51 23.54
CA HIS A 265 -15.47 2.26 22.40
C HIS A 265 -15.63 3.75 22.73
N GLU A 266 -16.14 4.12 23.90
CA GLU A 266 -16.24 5.51 24.34
C GLU A 266 -14.86 6.19 24.44
N LYS A 267 -13.83 5.45 24.88
CA LYS A 267 -12.46 5.96 24.95
C LYS A 267 -11.88 6.15 23.55
N ALA A 268 -12.01 5.15 22.66
CA ALA A 268 -11.51 5.20 21.29
C ALA A 268 -12.16 6.33 20.48
N GLU A 269 -13.48 6.49 20.61
CA GLU A 269 -14.23 7.60 19.99
C GLU A 269 -13.73 8.97 20.47
N LYS A 270 -13.51 9.11 21.79
CA LYS A 270 -12.97 10.36 22.36
C LYS A 270 -11.56 10.66 21.85
N GLU A 271 -10.70 9.65 21.76
CA GLU A 271 -9.33 9.79 21.23
C GLU A 271 -9.34 10.15 19.75
N ARG A 272 -10.22 9.53 18.95
CA ARG A 272 -10.40 9.86 17.53
C ARG A 272 -10.85 11.31 17.33
N LEU A 273 -11.85 11.75 18.09
CA LEU A 273 -12.35 13.12 18.03
C LEU A 273 -11.29 14.15 18.46
N ALA A 274 -10.48 13.82 19.46
CA ALA A 274 -9.37 14.68 19.90
C ALA A 274 -8.28 14.79 18.81
N ALA A 275 -7.88 13.65 18.21
CA ALA A 275 -6.91 13.63 17.12
C ALA A 275 -7.40 14.40 15.89
N GLU A 276 -8.69 14.24 15.53
CA GLU A 276 -9.28 14.99 14.42
C GLU A 276 -9.31 16.51 14.70
N ALA A 277 -9.62 16.90 15.93
CA ALA A 277 -9.59 18.30 16.34
C ALA A 277 -8.16 18.89 16.29
N GLU A 278 -7.17 18.12 16.74
CA GLU A 278 -5.75 18.51 16.68
C GLU A 278 -5.27 18.67 15.23
N LEU A 279 -5.58 17.70 14.36
CA LEU A 279 -5.24 17.78 12.93
C LEU A 279 -5.87 19.00 12.26
N LYS A 280 -7.14 19.30 12.57
CA LYS A 280 -7.83 20.51 12.09
C LYS A 280 -7.18 21.80 12.60
N GLU A 281 -6.65 21.81 13.81
CA GLU A 281 -5.93 22.97 14.34
C GLU A 281 -4.58 23.16 13.64
N VAL A 282 -3.84 22.06 13.42
CA VAL A 282 -2.58 22.04 12.68
C VAL A 282 -2.80 22.52 11.24
N GLU A 283 -3.79 21.99 10.53
CA GLU A 283 -4.14 22.41 9.17
C GLU A 283 -4.45 23.91 9.10
N LYS A 284 -5.27 24.43 10.02
CA LYS A 284 -5.54 25.87 10.12
C LYS A 284 -4.31 26.70 10.48
N ALA A 285 -3.34 26.15 11.20
CA ALA A 285 -2.07 26.83 11.49
C ALA A 285 -1.16 26.87 10.24
N LEU A 286 -1.13 25.79 9.46
CA LEU A 286 -0.45 25.74 8.16
C LEU A 286 -1.08 26.72 7.17
N GLU A 287 -2.41 26.79 7.08
CA GLU A 287 -3.12 27.73 6.20
C GLU A 287 -2.81 29.19 6.55
N ARG A 288 -2.68 29.52 7.84
CA ARG A 288 -2.28 30.87 8.30
C ARG A 288 -0.80 31.15 8.05
N GLY A 289 0.00 30.14 7.72
CA GLY A 289 1.46 30.23 7.61
C GLY A 289 2.11 30.53 8.96
N ASP A 290 1.57 30.00 10.06
CA ASP A 290 2.16 30.13 11.38
C ASP A 290 3.49 29.34 11.42
N SER A 291 4.60 29.99 11.12
CA SER A 291 5.97 29.45 11.02
C SER A 291 6.57 28.95 12.36
N LYS A 292 5.75 28.85 13.42
CA LYS A 292 6.18 28.31 14.72
C LYS A 292 6.49 26.81 14.68
N LEU A 293 5.99 26.07 13.69
CA LEU A 293 6.32 24.65 13.50
C LEU A 293 7.78 24.43 13.03
N HIS A 294 8.47 25.45 12.51
CA HIS A 294 9.85 25.36 11.99
C HIS A 294 10.90 26.03 12.90
N LYS A 295 10.51 26.49 14.11
CA LYS A 295 11.41 27.16 15.05
C LYS A 295 12.33 26.15 15.75
N GLY A 296 13.42 25.82 15.05
CA GLY A 296 14.49 24.91 15.50
C GLY A 296 15.53 24.61 14.41
N ASN A 297 15.27 25.00 13.16
CA ASN A 297 16.14 24.72 12.03
C ASN A 297 17.24 25.78 11.80
N ASP A 298 18.22 25.42 10.97
CA ASP A 298 19.27 26.32 10.47
C ASP A 298 18.65 27.61 9.88
N PRO A 299 19.21 28.81 10.17
CA PRO A 299 18.73 30.08 9.63
C PRO A 299 18.55 30.10 8.11
N TYR A 300 19.39 29.38 7.36
CA TYR A 300 19.29 29.24 5.91
C TYR A 300 18.03 28.48 5.48
N VAL A 301 17.72 27.37 6.17
CA VAL A 301 16.54 26.55 5.90
C VAL A 301 15.27 27.32 6.25
N SER A 302 15.24 28.02 7.39
CA SER A 302 14.11 28.87 7.77
C SER A 302 13.83 29.95 6.72
N ARG A 303 14.86 30.61 6.17
CA ARG A 303 14.70 31.60 5.10
C ARG A 303 14.05 31.01 3.85
N ILE A 304 14.46 29.80 3.45
CA ILE A 304 13.89 29.12 2.27
C ILE A 304 12.41 28.81 2.50
N VAL A 305 12.07 28.29 3.68
CA VAL A 305 10.68 28.00 4.03
C VAL A 305 9.83 29.27 4.04
N ASP A 306 10.28 30.33 4.70
CA ASP A 306 9.56 31.62 4.74
C ASP A 306 9.35 32.18 3.32
N LEU A 307 10.38 32.07 2.46
CA LEU A 307 10.30 32.50 1.06
C LEU A 307 9.23 31.72 0.29
N LEU A 308 9.21 30.39 0.37
CA LEU A 308 8.23 29.57 -0.33
C LEU A 308 6.81 29.75 0.24
N VAL A 309 6.67 30.01 1.54
CA VAL A 309 5.38 30.32 2.18
C VAL A 309 4.83 31.66 1.68
N GLU A 310 5.67 32.67 1.48
CA GLU A 310 5.25 33.96 0.89
C GLU A 310 4.76 33.76 -0.56
N VAL A 311 5.47 32.98 -1.37
CA VAL A 311 5.04 32.64 -2.74
C VAL A 311 3.74 31.84 -2.74
N ALA A 312 3.57 30.88 -1.82
CA ALA A 312 2.36 30.08 -1.67
C ALA A 312 1.12 30.88 -1.23
N LYS A 313 1.31 32.12 -0.75
CA LYS A 313 0.26 33.10 -0.46
C LYS A 313 -0.07 33.99 -1.65
N GLU A 314 0.46 33.67 -2.83
CA GLU A 314 0.34 34.45 -4.07
C GLU A 314 1.02 35.83 -4.01
N ASP A 315 1.88 36.06 -3.01
CA ASP A 315 2.67 37.28 -2.86
C ASP A 315 4.04 37.14 -3.57
N ILE A 316 4.56 38.26 -4.11
CA ILE A 316 5.90 38.32 -4.70
C ILE A 316 6.91 38.71 -3.61
N PRO A 317 7.88 37.84 -3.25
CA PRO A 317 8.84 38.14 -2.20
C PRO A 317 9.76 39.32 -2.54
N LYS A 318 10.23 40.02 -1.51
CA LYS A 318 11.10 41.18 -1.69
C LYS A 318 12.38 40.82 -2.45
N GLY A 319 12.66 41.58 -3.52
CA GLY A 319 13.86 41.37 -4.35
C GLY A 319 13.71 40.26 -5.39
N PHE A 320 12.49 39.75 -5.60
CA PHE A 320 12.11 38.94 -6.74
C PHE A 320 11.28 39.77 -7.72
N SER A 321 11.40 39.42 -9.00
CA SER A 321 10.63 39.99 -10.10
C SER A 321 9.91 38.86 -10.83
N LEU A 322 8.64 39.07 -11.17
CA LEU A 322 7.84 38.12 -11.94
C LEU A 322 8.30 38.09 -13.40
N ASN A 323 8.58 36.89 -13.90
CA ASN A 323 8.84 36.59 -15.29
C ASN A 323 7.80 35.56 -15.78
N LEU A 324 7.01 35.97 -16.77
CA LEU A 324 6.00 35.12 -17.43
C LEU A 324 6.53 34.43 -18.69
N ASN A 325 7.67 34.90 -19.22
CA ASN A 325 8.28 34.38 -20.43
C ASN A 325 9.40 33.41 -20.05
N VAL A 326 9.01 32.21 -19.65
CA VAL A 326 9.92 31.14 -19.26
C VAL A 326 10.68 30.64 -20.50
N ALA A 327 12.01 30.60 -20.41
CA ALA A 327 12.84 30.04 -21.47
C ALA A 327 12.57 28.53 -21.64
N GLU A 328 12.65 28.02 -22.87
CA GLU A 328 12.40 26.59 -23.16
C GLU A 328 13.32 25.66 -22.33
N SER A 329 14.53 26.12 -22.00
CA SER A 329 15.48 25.39 -21.14
C SER A 329 15.02 25.20 -19.70
N ASP A 330 14.13 26.07 -19.21
CA ASP A 330 13.67 26.12 -17.83
C ASP A 330 12.19 25.74 -17.69
N LYS A 331 11.54 25.34 -18.79
CA LYS A 331 10.13 24.98 -18.83
C LYS A 331 9.81 23.69 -18.07
N TYR A 332 10.78 22.80 -17.93
CA TYR A 332 10.63 21.49 -17.28
C TYR A 332 11.74 21.30 -16.21
N PRO A 333 11.59 21.90 -15.01
CA PRO A 333 12.61 21.82 -13.97
C PRO A 333 12.61 20.46 -13.25
N CYS A 334 11.50 19.72 -13.24
CA CYS A 334 11.40 18.40 -12.63
C CYS A 334 11.88 17.27 -13.56
N ASP A 335 12.18 16.11 -12.98
CA ASP A 335 12.63 14.92 -13.72
C ASP A 335 11.44 14.24 -14.41
N THR A 336 11.37 14.38 -15.74
CA THR A 336 10.31 13.79 -16.57
C THR A 336 10.32 12.26 -16.59
N SER A 337 11.41 11.61 -16.17
CA SER A 337 11.48 10.15 -16.08
C SER A 337 10.82 9.60 -14.82
N LYS A 338 10.79 10.40 -13.74
CA LYS A 338 10.19 10.04 -12.45
C LYS A 338 8.78 10.60 -12.31
N LEU A 339 8.61 11.85 -12.71
CA LEU A 339 7.32 12.54 -12.72
C LEU A 339 6.60 12.25 -14.04
N ILE A 340 5.98 11.07 -14.10
CA ILE A 340 5.21 10.57 -15.27
C ILE A 340 3.81 11.21 -15.30
N VAL A 341 3.73 12.53 -15.21
CA VAL A 341 2.48 13.31 -15.36
C VAL A 341 2.85 14.62 -16.08
N HIS A 342 1.88 15.21 -16.77
CA HIS A 342 2.13 16.50 -17.42
C HIS A 342 2.51 17.58 -16.40
N HIS A 343 3.66 18.22 -16.59
CA HIS A 343 4.12 19.31 -15.74
C HIS A 343 4.86 20.36 -16.56
N GLU A 344 4.59 21.63 -16.30
CA GLU A 344 5.32 22.73 -16.94
C GLU A 344 5.41 23.95 -16.02
N THR A 345 6.50 24.70 -16.12
CA THR A 345 6.66 25.98 -15.44
C THR A 345 5.73 27.01 -16.06
N VAL A 346 4.75 27.49 -15.29
CA VAL A 346 3.80 28.51 -15.75
C VAL A 346 4.29 29.93 -15.47
N MET A 347 5.10 30.10 -14.42
CA MET A 347 5.62 31.39 -13.98
C MET A 347 6.98 31.22 -13.31
N GLN A 348 7.82 32.26 -13.38
CA GLN A 348 9.10 32.31 -12.69
C GLN A 348 9.20 33.58 -11.84
N LEU A 349 9.73 33.46 -10.63
CA LEU A 349 10.16 34.59 -9.83
C LEU A 349 11.68 34.61 -9.82
N GLU A 350 12.27 35.69 -10.33
CA GLU A 350 13.72 35.82 -10.46
C GLU A 350 14.29 36.86 -9.50
N SER A 351 15.39 36.49 -8.84
CA SER A 351 16.25 37.41 -8.10
C SER A 351 17.66 37.45 -8.70
N ASN A 352 18.58 38.13 -8.01
CA ASN A 352 19.99 38.23 -8.40
C ASN A 352 20.74 36.90 -8.24
N LYS A 353 20.30 36.04 -7.31
CA LYS A 353 20.96 34.77 -6.97
C LYS A 353 20.08 33.54 -7.15
N GLU A 354 18.77 33.71 -7.14
CA GLU A 354 17.81 32.63 -7.00
C GLU A 354 16.70 32.76 -8.05
N ILE A 355 16.14 31.63 -8.46
CA ILE A 355 14.98 31.53 -9.33
C ILE A 355 13.98 30.60 -8.64
N ILE A 356 12.71 31.00 -8.57
CA ILE A 356 11.61 30.15 -8.12
C ILE A 356 10.78 29.82 -9.34
N ASP A 357 10.73 28.56 -9.74
CA ASP A 357 9.82 28.07 -10.76
C ASP A 357 8.50 27.68 -10.11
N ILE A 358 7.40 28.20 -10.62
CA ILE A 358 6.05 27.79 -10.25
C ILE A 358 5.60 26.78 -11.31
N VAL A 359 5.62 25.51 -10.96
CA VAL A 359 5.35 24.39 -11.86
C VAL A 359 3.93 23.94 -11.66
N LYS A 360 3.12 23.95 -12.71
CA LYS A 360 1.80 23.34 -12.69
C LYS A 360 1.96 21.87 -13.04
N VAL A 361 1.53 20.99 -12.13
CA VAL A 361 1.53 19.54 -12.33
C VAL A 361 0.07 19.09 -12.46
N THR A 362 -0.25 18.38 -13.55
CA THR A 362 -1.61 17.91 -13.84
C THR A 362 -1.57 16.41 -14.06
N ASN A 363 -2.41 15.67 -13.35
CA ASN A 363 -2.54 14.24 -13.55
C ASN A 363 -3.41 13.96 -14.78
N ASP A 364 -2.77 13.73 -15.92
CA ASP A 364 -3.38 13.42 -17.21
C ASP A 364 -3.58 11.91 -17.45
N ILE A 365 -3.26 11.08 -16.45
CA ILE A 365 -3.33 9.62 -16.53
C ILE A 365 -4.53 9.09 -15.74
N ASN A 366 -5.07 7.96 -16.18
CA ASN A 366 -6.09 7.21 -15.43
C ASN A 366 -5.47 6.55 -14.19
N GLY A 367 -5.72 7.13 -13.01
CA GLY A 367 -5.34 6.61 -11.69
C GLY A 367 -4.85 7.71 -10.76
N TYR A 368 -4.82 7.45 -9.45
CA TYR A 368 -4.23 8.37 -8.49
C TYR A 368 -2.71 8.43 -8.67
N ARG A 369 -2.15 9.64 -8.58
CA ARG A 369 -0.69 9.86 -8.63
C ARG A 369 -0.23 10.63 -7.42
N SER A 370 0.84 10.16 -6.79
CA SER A 370 1.56 10.88 -5.74
C SER A 370 2.66 11.70 -6.39
N ILE A 371 2.72 12.98 -6.05
CA ILE A 371 3.78 13.90 -6.42
C ILE A 371 4.70 14.01 -5.20
N GLU A 372 5.94 13.60 -5.38
CA GLU A 372 6.98 13.72 -4.36
C GLU A 372 7.94 14.85 -4.75
N ASP A 373 8.27 15.71 -3.78
CA ASP A 373 9.14 16.87 -4.00
C ASP A 373 10.51 16.46 -4.56
N GLU A 374 10.96 15.25 -4.22
CA GLU A 374 12.20 14.62 -4.65
C GLU A 374 12.35 14.51 -6.17
N TYR A 375 11.23 14.43 -6.90
CA TYR A 375 11.25 14.35 -8.37
C TYR A 375 11.74 15.66 -9.00
N CYS A 376 11.67 16.77 -8.27
CA CYS A 376 12.15 18.07 -8.72
C CYS A 376 13.52 18.43 -8.13
N ILE A 377 14.12 17.55 -7.30
CA ILE A 377 15.45 17.77 -6.73
C ILE A 377 16.54 17.26 -7.68
N LYS A 378 17.31 18.19 -8.24
CA LYS A 378 18.48 17.93 -9.11
C LYS A 378 19.63 18.90 -8.79
N PRO A 379 20.87 18.67 -9.27
CA PRO A 379 21.98 19.59 -9.02
C PRO A 379 21.63 21.04 -9.40
N GLY A 380 21.77 21.95 -8.43
CA GLY A 380 21.41 23.37 -8.57
C GLY A 380 20.03 23.75 -8.03
N VAL A 381 19.21 22.78 -7.64
CA VAL A 381 17.96 23.00 -6.88
C VAL A 381 18.29 23.07 -5.40
N LEU A 382 17.81 24.13 -4.74
CA LEU A 382 17.98 24.37 -3.31
C LEU A 382 16.84 23.77 -2.48
N ALA A 383 15.62 23.80 -3.02
CA ALA A 383 14.44 23.20 -2.41
C ALA A 383 13.34 22.98 -3.47
N ALA A 384 12.46 22.01 -3.21
CA ALA A 384 11.20 21.83 -3.91
C ALA A 384 10.09 21.62 -2.87
N ALA A 385 8.90 22.13 -3.14
CA ALA A 385 7.75 21.97 -2.25
C ALA A 385 6.44 21.91 -3.04
N THR A 386 5.66 20.87 -2.81
CA THR A 386 4.31 20.73 -3.35
C THR A 386 3.30 21.53 -2.52
N TYR A 387 2.45 22.30 -3.19
CA TYR A 387 1.43 23.12 -2.56
C TYR A 387 0.11 22.37 -2.40
N LYS A 388 -0.59 22.53 -1.26
CA LYS A 388 -1.91 21.95 -0.93
C LYS A 388 -2.01 20.42 -0.93
N LYS A 389 -1.79 19.75 -2.06
CA LYS A 389 -2.02 18.31 -2.24
C LYS A 389 -0.90 17.66 -3.06
N SER A 390 -0.38 16.55 -2.54
CA SER A 390 0.57 15.66 -3.21
C SER A 390 -0.11 14.49 -3.94
N HIS A 391 -1.31 14.07 -3.52
CA HIS A 391 -2.07 13.01 -4.17
C HIS A 391 -3.12 13.60 -5.10
N LEU A 392 -2.98 13.37 -6.39
CA LEU A 392 -3.85 13.91 -7.44
C LEU A 392 -4.76 12.82 -7.99
N ALA A 393 -6.07 13.08 -8.00
CA ALA A 393 -7.02 12.32 -8.78
C ALA A 393 -6.82 12.58 -10.29
N PRO A 394 -7.38 11.74 -11.19
CA PRO A 394 -7.35 12.00 -12.63
C PRO A 394 -7.97 13.36 -12.96
N GLY A 395 -7.26 14.19 -13.71
CA GLY A 395 -7.66 15.56 -14.07
C GLY A 395 -7.38 16.62 -13.00
N GLU A 396 -6.94 16.24 -11.79
CA GLU A 396 -6.57 17.19 -10.74
C GLU A 396 -5.20 17.82 -11.03
N SER A 397 -5.04 19.08 -10.61
CA SER A 397 -3.79 19.82 -10.74
C SER A 397 -3.32 20.35 -9.40
N THR A 398 -2.01 20.45 -9.25
CA THR A 398 -1.36 21.09 -8.11
C THR A 398 -0.18 21.94 -8.56
N GLU A 399 0.34 22.76 -7.65
CA GLU A 399 1.53 23.58 -7.87
C GLU A 399 2.71 22.98 -7.14
N VAL A 400 3.88 22.97 -7.80
CA VAL A 400 5.15 22.62 -7.19
C VAL A 400 6.09 23.81 -7.34
N TYR A 401 6.58 24.31 -6.21
CA TYR A 401 7.54 25.41 -6.17
C TYR A 401 8.96 24.84 -6.16
N VAL A 402 9.78 25.23 -7.14
CA VAL A 402 11.17 24.77 -7.25
C VAL A 402 12.11 25.96 -7.12
N LEU A 403 12.87 26.02 -6.02
CA LEU A 403 13.87 27.04 -5.77
C LEU A 403 15.23 26.59 -6.30
N ARG A 404 15.86 27.39 -7.18
CA ARG A 404 17.15 27.11 -7.82
C ARG A 404 18.17 28.22 -7.59
N ASP A 405 19.45 27.84 -7.57
CA ASP A 405 20.55 28.80 -7.67
C ASP A 405 20.77 29.22 -9.12
N LYS A 406 20.50 30.50 -9.41
CA LYS A 406 20.65 31.12 -10.75
C LYS A 406 22.06 30.96 -11.30
N ASN A 407 23.06 30.96 -10.43
CA ASN A 407 24.47 30.96 -10.79
C ASN A 407 25.11 29.57 -10.73
N PHE A 408 24.33 28.51 -10.49
CA PHE A 408 24.83 27.14 -10.33
C PHE A 408 25.72 26.70 -11.50
N LYS A 409 25.26 26.89 -12.75
CA LYS A 409 26.01 26.47 -13.94
C LYS A 409 27.37 27.17 -14.05
N GLN A 410 27.43 28.47 -13.73
CA GLN A 410 28.67 29.23 -13.75
C GLN A 410 29.66 28.73 -12.68
N LYS A 411 29.16 28.50 -11.45
CA LYS A 411 29.96 27.96 -10.35
C LYS A 411 30.48 26.56 -10.68
N PHE A 412 29.62 25.69 -11.20
CA PHE A 412 29.97 24.32 -11.58
C PHE A 412 31.08 24.28 -12.64
N LEU A 413 30.98 25.11 -13.69
CA LEU A 413 32.02 25.24 -14.72
C LEU A 413 33.33 25.81 -14.16
N GLN A 414 33.24 26.77 -13.23
CA GLN A 414 34.40 27.35 -12.56
C GLN A 414 35.10 26.33 -11.64
N GLU A 415 34.36 25.46 -10.97
CA GLU A 415 34.91 24.39 -10.15
C GLU A 415 35.56 23.30 -11.00
N GLN A 416 34.93 22.92 -12.12
CA GLN A 416 35.51 21.96 -13.05
C GLN A 416 36.83 22.46 -13.66
N SER A 417 36.89 23.73 -14.06
CA SER A 417 38.12 24.34 -14.60
C SER A 417 39.23 24.50 -13.54
N ARG A 418 38.89 24.52 -12.25
CA ARG A 418 39.85 24.54 -11.14
C ARG A 418 40.35 23.16 -10.71
N LYS A 419 39.69 22.06 -11.12
CA LYS A 419 40.20 20.70 -10.89
C LYS A 419 41.40 20.45 -11.80
N ARG A 420 42.61 20.52 -11.24
CA ARG A 420 43.84 20.10 -11.93
C ARG A 420 43.69 18.64 -12.38
N PRO A 421 44.01 18.28 -13.63
CA PRO A 421 44.06 16.88 -14.05
C PRO A 421 45.03 16.08 -13.16
N SER A 422 44.56 15.03 -12.50
CA SER A 422 45.43 14.12 -11.75
C SER A 422 45.90 12.99 -12.67
N VAL A 423 47.23 12.85 -12.81
CA VAL A 423 47.84 11.69 -13.46
C VAL A 423 47.94 10.58 -12.41
N SER A 424 46.87 9.80 -12.25
CA SER A 424 46.90 8.55 -11.50
C SER A 424 46.07 7.52 -12.26
N HIS A 425 46.76 6.79 -13.13
CA HIS A 425 46.31 5.51 -13.67
C HIS A 425 46.80 4.38 -12.79
#